data_AF-A0A9E5F4Q6-F1
#
_entry.id   AF-A0A9E5F4Q6-F1
#
_cell.length_a   1.000
_cell.length_b   1.000
_cell.length_c   1.000
_cell.angle_alpha   90.00
_cell.angle_beta   90.00
_cell.angle_gamma   90.00
#
_symmetry.space_group_name_H-M   'P 1'
#
loop_
_entity.id
_entity.type
_entity.pdbx_description
1 polymer ?
#
loop_
_entity_poly.entity_id
_entity_poly.type
_entity_poly.pdbx_seq_one_letter_code
_entity_poly.pdbx_strand_id
1 'polypeptide(L)'
;MDFLSHSEKLGTVFFVLSILHSFSVKWFQQLASKYPEGSVRENLFHLLGEVEVVFGLWAGTLLFFLAAWLGGSSTIQFVEGLNFTEPLFVFVIMTISSTRPVIFFAKTLIQMLSRLVPLPKEAAFLFAAVSVGPLLGSFITEPAAMTVTALLLKDRFFDREIRDS
;
A
#
# COMPACT_ATOMS: atom_id res chain seq x y z
N MET A 1 -1.62 23.67 28.01
CA MET A 1 -2.46 22.97 27.00
C MET A 1 -2.06 23.36 25.57
N ASP A 2 -1.50 24.53 25.33
CA ASP A 2 -1.16 24.99 23.97
C ASP A 2 -0.01 24.21 23.30
N PHE A 3 1.02 23.79 24.03
CA PHE A 3 2.18 23.09 23.44
C PHE A 3 1.81 21.75 22.77
N LEU A 4 0.95 20.96 23.41
CA LEU A 4 0.48 19.68 22.88
C LEU A 4 -0.37 19.88 21.60
N SER A 5 -1.20 20.93 21.58
CA SER A 5 -1.98 21.29 20.39
C SER A 5 -1.11 21.68 19.19
N HIS A 6 0.05 22.33 19.41
CA HIS A 6 0.96 22.68 18.32
C HIS A 6 1.67 21.46 17.75
N SER A 7 2.11 20.52 18.60
CA SER A 7 2.73 19.26 18.15
C SER A 7 1.75 18.35 17.40
N GLU A 8 0.50 18.25 17.85
CA GLU A 8 -0.54 17.45 17.20
C GLU A 8 -0.91 17.99 15.82
N LYS A 9 -1.02 19.32 15.69
CA LYS A 9 -1.26 19.99 14.40
C LYS A 9 -0.10 19.77 13.45
N LEU A 10 1.14 19.91 13.92
CA LEU A 10 2.32 19.64 13.10
C LEU A 10 2.34 18.18 12.63
N GLY A 11 2.14 17.22 13.54
CA GLY A 11 2.05 15.81 13.18
C GLY A 11 0.97 15.53 12.13
N THR A 12 -0.20 16.18 12.25
CA THR A 12 -1.29 16.07 11.29
C THR A 12 -0.91 16.65 9.93
N VAL A 13 -0.22 17.79 9.88
CA VAL A 13 0.26 18.38 8.62
C VAL A 13 1.25 17.45 7.93
N PHE A 14 2.24 16.92 8.67
CA PHE A 14 3.21 15.97 8.13
C PHE A 14 2.53 14.70 7.60
N PHE A 15 1.54 14.19 8.33
CA PHE A 15 0.76 13.03 7.93
C PHE A 15 -0.08 13.28 6.66
N VAL A 16 -0.75 14.44 6.57
CA VAL A 16 -1.51 14.79 5.38
C VAL A 16 -0.59 14.97 4.17
N LEU A 17 0.55 15.66 4.34
CA LEU A 17 1.52 15.83 3.26
C LEU A 17 2.13 14.49 2.83
N SER A 18 2.38 13.57 3.77
CA SER A 18 2.89 12.24 3.44
C SER A 18 1.88 11.42 2.64
N ILE A 19 0.60 11.45 3.03
CA ILE A 19 -0.48 10.82 2.27
C ILE A 19 -0.57 11.41 0.86
N LEU A 20 -0.57 12.74 0.73
CA LEU A 20 -0.62 13.40 -0.57
C LEU A 20 0.56 12.99 -1.45
N HIS A 21 1.76 12.90 -0.89
CA HIS A 21 2.94 12.43 -1.62
C HIS A 21 2.76 10.96 -2.05
N SER A 22 2.35 10.06 -1.16
CA SER A 22 2.13 8.64 -1.44
C SER A 22 1.12 8.41 -2.58
N PHE A 23 0.05 9.19 -2.64
CA PHE A 23 -0.90 9.12 -3.76
C PHE A 23 -0.38 9.77 -5.05
N SER A 24 0.57 10.69 -4.94
CA SER A 24 1.18 11.39 -6.08
C SER A 24 2.38 10.63 -6.69
N VAL A 25 2.79 9.52 -6.11
CA VAL A 25 3.91 8.67 -6.58
C VAL A 25 3.85 8.38 -8.08
N LYS A 26 2.67 8.03 -8.62
CA LYS A 26 2.48 7.78 -10.06
C LYS A 26 2.77 9.03 -10.91
N TRP A 27 2.43 10.21 -10.41
CA TRP A 27 2.71 11.48 -11.10
C TRP A 27 4.21 11.76 -11.13
N PHE A 28 4.93 11.49 -10.03
CA PHE A 28 6.40 11.59 -10.00
C PHE A 28 7.07 10.62 -10.97
N GLN A 29 6.57 9.39 -11.06
CA GLN A 29 7.07 8.41 -12.03
C GLN A 29 6.86 8.86 -13.49
N GLN A 30 5.70 9.45 -13.79
CA GLN A 30 5.42 10.04 -15.11
C GLN A 30 6.24 11.30 -15.38
N LEU A 31 6.66 12.02 -14.34
CA LEU A 31 7.53 13.18 -14.47
C LEU A 31 8.98 12.74 -14.73
N ALA A 32 9.44 11.66 -14.08
CA ALA A 32 10.75 11.06 -14.30
C ALA A 32 10.94 10.65 -15.77
N SER A 33 9.94 10.01 -16.39
CA SER A 33 10.01 9.56 -17.78
C SER A 33 10.05 10.68 -18.84
N LYS A 34 9.88 11.94 -18.44
CA LYS A 34 10.05 13.10 -19.34
C LYS A 34 11.48 13.60 -19.42
N TYR A 35 12.35 13.14 -18.52
CA TYR A 35 13.75 13.54 -18.51
C TYR A 35 14.61 12.50 -19.24
N PRO A 36 15.78 12.91 -19.78
CA PRO A 36 16.69 11.98 -20.43
C PRO A 36 17.16 10.89 -19.46
N GLU A 37 17.25 9.66 -19.97
CA GLU A 37 17.77 8.50 -19.24
C GLU A 37 19.19 8.78 -18.72
N GLY A 38 19.43 8.52 -17.45
CA GLY A 38 20.68 8.76 -16.73
C GLY A 38 20.86 10.18 -16.19
N SER A 39 19.87 11.06 -16.33
CA SER A 39 19.95 12.41 -15.76
C SER A 39 19.69 12.40 -14.24
N VAL A 40 20.37 13.27 -13.49
CA VAL A 40 20.16 13.42 -12.03
C VAL A 40 18.70 13.70 -11.68
N ARG A 41 17.99 14.42 -12.56
CA ARG A 41 16.57 14.77 -12.38
C ARG A 41 15.64 13.58 -12.59
N GLU A 42 15.90 12.74 -13.60
CA GLU A 42 15.17 11.49 -13.78
C GLU A 42 15.31 10.61 -12.53
N ASN A 43 16.54 10.36 -12.08
CA ASN A 43 16.78 9.50 -10.93
C ASN A 43 16.13 10.06 -9.65
N LEU A 44 16.17 11.38 -9.44
CA LEU A 44 15.49 12.01 -8.31
C LEU A 44 13.97 11.81 -8.36
N PHE A 45 13.34 12.05 -9.52
CA PHE A 45 11.90 11.86 -9.67
C PHE A 45 11.48 10.39 -9.64
N HIS A 46 12.34 9.49 -10.09
CA HIS A 46 12.15 8.05 -9.98
C HIS A 46 12.17 7.62 -8.51
N LEU A 47 13.16 8.07 -7.74
CA LEU A 47 13.24 7.80 -6.30
C LEU A 47 12.03 8.40 -5.55
N LEU A 48 11.60 9.63 -5.88
CA LEU A 48 10.37 10.22 -5.33
C LEU A 48 9.09 9.49 -5.82
N GLY A 49 9.20 8.68 -6.87
CA GLY A 49 8.19 7.81 -7.43
C GLY A 49 8.21 6.38 -6.88
N GLU A 50 9.03 6.07 -5.88
CA GLU A 50 9.01 4.80 -5.16
C GLU A 50 8.31 4.96 -3.81
N VAL A 51 7.32 4.12 -3.51
CA VAL A 51 6.54 4.21 -2.27
C VAL A 51 7.43 3.99 -1.04
N GLU A 52 8.43 3.12 -1.15
CA GLU A 52 9.41 2.80 -0.11
C GLU A 52 10.24 4.03 0.28
N VAL A 53 10.69 4.79 -0.72
CA VAL A 53 11.45 6.04 -0.51
C VAL A 53 10.56 7.12 0.08
N VAL A 54 9.31 7.23 -0.37
CA VAL A 54 8.34 8.19 0.21
C VAL A 54 8.14 7.93 1.70
N PHE A 55 7.98 6.67 2.13
CA PHE A 55 7.87 6.32 3.55
C PHE A 55 9.13 6.72 4.33
N GLY A 56 10.31 6.37 3.82
CA GLY A 56 11.58 6.72 4.46
C GLY A 56 11.82 8.22 4.56
N LEU A 57 11.50 8.96 3.50
CA LEU A 57 11.65 10.42 3.43
C LEU A 57 10.79 11.11 4.49
N TRP A 58 9.51 10.74 4.61
CA TRP A 58 8.61 11.36 5.59
C TRP A 58 8.93 10.96 7.03
N ALA A 59 9.31 9.70 7.27
CA ALA A 59 9.81 9.27 8.59
C ALA A 59 11.06 10.06 8.99
N GLY A 60 12.04 10.17 8.08
CA GLY A 60 13.26 10.94 8.31
C GLY A 60 12.99 12.43 8.53
N THR A 61 12.06 13.03 7.76
CA THR A 61 11.70 14.45 7.90
C THR A 61 11.02 14.71 9.26
N LEU A 62 10.16 13.79 9.72
CA LEU A 62 9.55 13.87 11.05
C LEU A 62 10.61 13.78 12.15
N LEU A 63 11.52 12.81 12.06
CA LEU A 63 12.61 12.65 13.05
C LEU A 63 13.57 13.83 13.06
N PHE A 64 13.88 14.39 11.90
CA PHE A 64 14.71 15.59 11.77
C PHE A 64 14.04 16.78 12.49
N PHE A 65 12.75 16.99 12.24
CA PHE A 65 12.00 18.06 12.90
C PHE A 65 11.91 17.84 14.42
N LEU A 66 11.68 16.60 14.86
CA LEU A 66 11.65 16.22 16.27
C LEU A 66 13.01 16.50 16.94
N ALA A 67 14.11 16.12 16.30
CA ALA A 67 15.47 16.38 16.79
C ALA A 67 15.80 17.87 16.84
N ALA A 68 15.33 18.66 15.86
CA ALA A 68 15.51 20.11 15.86
C ALA A 68 14.71 20.82 16.96
N TRP A 69 13.52 20.29 17.31
CA TRP A 69 12.61 20.91 18.28
C TRP A 69 12.83 20.46 19.73
N LEU A 70 12.95 19.14 19.95
CA LEU A 70 13.10 18.52 21.28
C LEU A 70 14.56 18.19 21.62
N GLY A 71 15.46 18.18 20.64
CA GLY A 71 16.85 17.77 20.80
C GLY A 71 17.11 16.31 20.41
N GLY A 72 18.35 16.02 19.99
CA GLY A 72 18.73 14.69 19.49
C GLY A 72 18.55 13.55 20.50
N SER A 73 18.91 13.78 21.77
CA SER A 73 18.79 12.76 22.82
C SER A 73 17.34 12.34 23.08
N SER A 74 16.42 13.29 23.12
CA SER A 74 14.98 13.01 23.30
C SER A 74 14.38 12.29 22.09
N THR A 75 14.83 12.62 20.88
CA THR A 75 14.41 11.91 19.65
C THR A 75 14.93 10.47 19.61
N ILE A 76 16.18 10.22 20.01
CA ILE A 76 16.72 8.86 20.10
C ILE A 76 15.93 8.04 21.11
N GLN A 77 15.69 8.60 22.31
CA GLN A 77 14.91 7.94 23.34
C GLN A 77 13.47 7.65 22.89
N PHE A 78 12.85 8.56 22.12
CA PHE A 78 11.55 8.34 21.51
C PHE A 78 11.59 7.13 20.56
N VAL A 79 12.55 7.08 19.63
CA VAL A 79 12.68 5.97 18.66
C VAL A 79 12.95 4.64 19.35
N GLU A 80 13.82 4.62 20.36
CA GLU A 80 14.13 3.43 21.16
C GLU A 80 12.94 2.94 22.00
N GLY A 81 12.02 3.84 22.37
CA GLY A 81 10.80 3.52 23.10
C GLY A 81 9.69 2.90 22.24
N LEU A 82 9.82 2.90 20.91
CA LEU A 82 8.81 2.34 20.01
C LEU A 82 8.89 0.80 19.95
N ASN A 83 7.73 0.15 20.01
CA ASN A 83 7.64 -1.30 19.82
C ASN A 83 7.25 -1.61 18.37
N PHE A 84 8.19 -2.17 17.60
CA PHE A 84 7.98 -2.55 16.20
C PHE A 84 7.54 -4.00 16.01
N THR A 85 7.31 -4.77 17.08
CA THR A 85 6.94 -6.20 16.97
C THR A 85 5.64 -6.40 16.22
N GLU A 86 4.58 -5.65 16.57
CA GLU A 86 3.29 -5.74 15.88
C GLU A 86 3.36 -5.26 14.42
N PRO A 87 3.92 -4.06 14.10
CA PRO A 87 4.09 -3.63 12.72
C PRO A 87 4.91 -4.61 11.87
N LEU A 88 5.99 -5.17 12.42
CA LEU A 88 6.84 -6.13 11.71
C LEU A 88 6.10 -7.45 11.48
N PHE A 89 5.35 -7.95 12.46
CA PHE A 89 4.51 -9.13 12.28
C PHE A 89 3.51 -8.93 11.14
N VAL A 90 2.77 -7.81 11.13
CA VAL A 90 1.82 -7.47 10.07
C VAL A 90 2.51 -7.37 8.70
N PHE A 91 3.66 -6.70 8.63
CA PHE A 91 4.44 -6.59 7.40
C PHE A 91 4.86 -7.94 6.84
N VAL A 92 5.32 -8.86 7.71
CA VAL A 92 5.73 -10.21 7.31
C VAL A 92 4.55 -11.01 6.76
N ILE A 93 3.41 -11.05 7.46
CA ILE A 93 2.25 -11.81 6.97
C ILE A 93 1.68 -11.20 5.68
N MET A 94 1.68 -9.87 5.53
CA MET A 94 1.26 -9.19 4.29
C MET A 94 2.20 -9.53 3.13
N THR A 95 3.50 -9.56 3.37
CA THR A 95 4.50 -9.95 2.35
C THR A 95 4.31 -11.40 1.92
N ILE A 96 4.16 -12.33 2.87
CA ILE A 96 3.90 -13.76 2.58
C ILE A 96 2.58 -13.92 1.81
N SER A 97 1.54 -13.19 2.19
CA SER A 97 0.23 -13.25 1.52
C SER A 97 0.24 -12.74 0.08
N SER A 98 1.19 -11.86 -0.26
CA SER A 98 1.36 -11.29 -1.60
C SER A 98 2.13 -12.24 -2.54
N THR A 99 2.49 -13.44 -2.07
CA THR A 99 3.21 -14.42 -2.88
C THR A 99 2.30 -15.14 -3.88
N ARG A 100 2.86 -15.55 -5.03
CA ARG A 100 2.13 -16.25 -6.11
C ARG A 100 1.32 -17.48 -5.61
N PRO A 101 1.84 -18.36 -4.73
CA PRO A 101 1.08 -19.52 -4.27
C PRO A 101 -0.20 -19.14 -3.52
N VAL A 102 -0.15 -18.11 -2.67
CA VAL A 102 -1.30 -17.64 -1.89
C VAL A 102 -2.36 -17.03 -2.81
N ILE A 103 -1.93 -16.20 -3.76
CA ILE A 103 -2.82 -15.61 -4.77
C ILE A 103 -3.49 -16.70 -5.60
N PHE A 104 -2.75 -17.73 -6.02
CA PHE A 104 -3.29 -18.85 -6.78
C PHE A 104 -4.28 -19.69 -5.98
N PHE A 105 -3.99 -19.94 -4.70
CA PHE A 105 -4.91 -20.64 -3.80
C PHE A 105 -6.23 -19.88 -3.65
N ALA A 106 -6.17 -18.58 -3.36
CA ALA A 106 -7.35 -17.72 -3.26
C ALA A 106 -8.16 -17.69 -4.57
N LYS A 107 -7.48 -17.57 -5.71
CA LYS A 107 -8.08 -17.66 -7.05
C LYS A 107 -8.84 -18.97 -7.24
N THR A 108 -8.20 -20.09 -6.90
CA THR A 108 -8.77 -21.43 -7.07
C THR A 108 -10.00 -21.62 -6.18
N LEU A 109 -9.94 -21.14 -4.93
CA LEU A 109 -11.06 -21.21 -4.00
C LEU A 109 -12.26 -20.39 -4.50
N ILE A 110 -12.04 -19.16 -4.95
CA ILE A 110 -13.09 -18.30 -5.53
C ILE A 110 -13.68 -18.95 -6.80
N GLN A 111 -12.84 -19.54 -7.66
CA GLN A 111 -13.30 -20.27 -8.85
C GLN A 111 -14.10 -21.53 -8.53
N MET A 112 -13.78 -22.22 -7.44
CA MET A 112 -14.51 -23.39 -6.99
C MET A 112 -15.90 -22.98 -6.46
N LEU A 113 -15.95 -21.97 -5.61
CA LEU A 113 -17.18 -21.48 -5.01
C LEU A 113 -18.10 -20.79 -6.03
N SER A 114 -17.55 -20.14 -7.06
CA SER A 114 -18.37 -19.55 -8.12
C SER A 114 -19.15 -20.60 -8.92
N ARG A 115 -18.69 -21.85 -8.99
CA ARG A 115 -19.43 -22.94 -9.66
C ARG A 115 -20.67 -23.38 -8.89
N LEU A 116 -20.78 -23.04 -7.60
CA LEU A 116 -21.96 -23.32 -6.78
C LEU A 116 -23.06 -22.28 -6.98
N VAL A 117 -22.74 -21.13 -7.59
CA VAL A 117 -23.68 -20.04 -7.81
C VAL A 117 -24.44 -20.29 -9.13
N PRO A 118 -25.78 -20.35 -9.13
CA PRO A 118 -26.59 -20.56 -10.33
C PRO A 118 -26.71 -19.28 -11.18
N LEU A 119 -25.59 -18.72 -11.60
CA LEU A 119 -25.49 -17.52 -12.44
C LEU A 119 -24.60 -17.78 -13.67
N PRO A 120 -24.69 -16.93 -14.72
CA PRO A 120 -23.73 -16.95 -15.82
C PRO A 120 -22.30 -16.86 -15.30
N LYS A 121 -21.35 -17.58 -15.93
CA LYS A 121 -19.99 -17.81 -15.43
C LYS A 121 -19.26 -16.55 -14.95
N GLU A 122 -19.51 -15.42 -15.59
CA GLU A 122 -18.88 -14.14 -15.26
C GLU A 122 -19.53 -13.51 -14.02
N ALA A 123 -20.85 -13.34 -14.00
CA ALA A 123 -21.59 -12.86 -12.83
C ALA A 123 -21.39 -13.75 -11.60
N ALA A 124 -21.35 -15.07 -11.78
CA ALA A 124 -21.07 -16.04 -10.72
C ALA A 124 -19.66 -15.83 -10.11
N PHE A 125 -18.65 -15.56 -10.95
CA PHE A 125 -17.30 -15.28 -10.49
C PHE A 125 -17.21 -13.93 -9.78
N LEU A 126 -17.83 -12.88 -10.31
CA LEU A 126 -17.88 -11.57 -9.67
C LEU A 126 -18.52 -11.66 -8.28
N PHE A 127 -19.68 -12.31 -8.19
CA PHE A 127 -20.39 -12.50 -6.93
C PHE A 127 -19.54 -13.29 -5.91
N ALA A 128 -18.92 -14.39 -6.36
CA ALA A 128 -18.02 -15.16 -5.51
C ALA A 128 -16.78 -14.35 -5.10
N ALA A 129 -16.16 -13.59 -6.01
CA ALA A 129 -14.97 -12.79 -5.70
C ALA A 129 -15.27 -11.69 -4.67
N VAL A 130 -16.37 -10.96 -4.85
CA VAL A 130 -16.77 -9.87 -3.94
C VAL A 130 -17.29 -10.39 -2.59
N SER A 131 -17.81 -11.63 -2.53
CA SER A 131 -18.28 -12.23 -1.26
C SER A 131 -17.18 -13.00 -0.53
N VAL A 132 -16.46 -13.88 -1.23
CA VAL A 132 -15.41 -14.74 -0.67
C VAL A 132 -14.12 -13.96 -0.44
N GLY A 133 -13.83 -12.93 -1.25
CA GLY A 133 -12.68 -12.05 -1.07
C GLY A 133 -12.61 -11.48 0.35
N PRO A 134 -13.63 -10.74 0.83
CA PRO A 134 -13.67 -10.24 2.21
C PRO A 134 -13.55 -11.34 3.27
N LEU A 135 -14.18 -12.50 3.06
CA LEU A 135 -14.08 -13.65 3.98
C LEU A 135 -12.66 -14.24 4.04
N LEU A 136 -11.93 -14.25 2.92
CA LEU A 136 -10.52 -14.61 2.88
C LEU A 136 -9.64 -13.58 3.62
N GLY A 137 -10.11 -12.33 3.73
CA GLY A 137 -9.47 -11.29 4.54
C GLY A 137 -9.35 -11.68 6.00
N SER A 138 -10.30 -12.43 6.55
CA SER A 138 -10.26 -12.95 7.92
C SER A 138 -9.24 -14.07 8.13
N PHE A 139 -8.85 -14.78 7.06
CA PHE A 139 -7.87 -15.89 7.13
C PHE A 139 -6.44 -15.46 6.77
N ILE A 140 -6.30 -14.38 6.01
CA ILE A 140 -5.02 -13.91 5.49
C ILE A 140 -4.74 -12.54 6.10
N THR A 141 -5.18 -11.46 5.44
CA THR A 141 -5.29 -10.11 5.98
C THR A 141 -6.25 -9.33 5.07
N GLU A 142 -6.94 -8.33 5.61
CA GLU A 142 -7.88 -7.48 4.88
C GLU A 142 -7.24 -6.81 3.63
N PRO A 143 -6.03 -6.21 3.72
CA PRO A 143 -5.42 -5.57 2.55
C PRO A 143 -4.97 -6.57 1.47
N ALA A 144 -4.51 -7.77 1.88
CA ALA A 144 -4.11 -8.80 0.93
C ALA A 144 -5.31 -9.35 0.17
N ALA A 145 -6.40 -9.67 0.87
CA ALA A 145 -7.62 -10.16 0.25
C ALA A 145 -8.24 -9.15 -0.73
N MET A 146 -8.20 -7.86 -0.39
CA MET A 146 -8.63 -6.78 -1.28
C MET A 146 -7.78 -6.74 -2.56
N THR A 147 -6.45 -6.80 -2.41
CA THR A 147 -5.50 -6.76 -3.55
C THR A 147 -5.68 -7.97 -4.46
N VAL A 148 -5.80 -9.18 -3.90
CA VAL A 148 -6.04 -10.40 -4.66
C VAL A 148 -7.38 -10.32 -5.40
N THR A 149 -8.45 -9.92 -4.73
CA THR A 149 -9.77 -9.77 -5.35
C THR A 149 -9.74 -8.77 -6.49
N ALA A 150 -9.08 -7.63 -6.31
CA ALA A 150 -8.92 -6.61 -7.35
C ALA A 150 -8.14 -7.12 -8.57
N LEU A 151 -7.00 -7.81 -8.35
CA LEU A 151 -6.22 -8.42 -9.44
C LEU A 151 -7.04 -9.47 -10.21
N LEU A 152 -7.81 -10.30 -9.50
CA LEU A 152 -8.66 -11.32 -10.12
C LEU A 152 -9.79 -10.74 -10.96
N LEU A 153 -10.38 -9.63 -10.53
CA LEU A 153 -11.39 -8.91 -11.30
C LEU A 153 -10.76 -8.20 -12.51
N LYS A 154 -9.59 -7.58 -12.33
CA LYS A 154 -8.83 -6.98 -13.44
C LYS A 154 -8.52 -8.00 -14.53
N ASP A 155 -7.87 -9.11 -14.18
CA ASP A 155 -7.46 -10.16 -15.14
C ASP A 155 -8.64 -10.70 -15.95
N ARG A 156 -9.84 -10.76 -15.34
CA ARG A 156 -10.98 -11.49 -15.91
C ARG A 156 -11.99 -10.60 -16.63
N PHE A 157 -12.17 -9.36 -16.18
CA PHE A 157 -13.14 -8.43 -16.77
C PHE A 157 -12.44 -7.33 -17.57
N PHE A 158 -11.46 -6.65 -16.98
CA PHE A 158 -10.83 -5.49 -17.60
C PHE A 158 -9.85 -5.87 -18.73
N ASP A 159 -9.06 -6.93 -18.56
CA ASP A 159 -8.09 -7.35 -19.60
C ASP A 159 -8.76 -8.14 -20.75
N ARG A 160 -9.98 -8.65 -20.56
CA ARG A 160 -10.78 -9.29 -21.63
C ARG A 160 -11.51 -8.28 -22.50
N GLU A 161 -12.09 -7.25 -21.90
CA GLU A 161 -12.85 -6.22 -22.62
C GLU A 161 -11.97 -5.41 -23.60
N ILE A 162 -10.68 -5.25 -23.28
CA ILE A 162 -9.67 -4.62 -24.18
C ILE A 162 -9.28 -5.54 -25.36
N ARG A 163 -9.53 -6.86 -25.28
CA ARG A 163 -9.15 -7.82 -26.32
C ARG A 163 -10.27 -8.11 -27.33
N ASP A 164 -11.52 -7.87 -26.95
CA ASP A 164 -12.71 -8.03 -27.80
C ASP A 164 -13.22 -6.68 -28.39
N SER A 165 -12.43 -5.60 -28.27
CA SER A 165 -12.63 -4.29 -28.93
C SER A 165 -11.56 -4.01 -29.99
#